data_AF-A0A921R8C0-F1
#
_entry.id   AF-A0A921R8C0-F1
#
_cell.length_a   1.000
_cell.length_b   1.000
_cell.length_c   1.000
_cell.angle_alpha   90.00
_cell.angle_beta   90.00
_cell.angle_gamma   90.00
#
_symmetry.space_group_name_H-M   'P 1'
#
loop_
_entity.id
_entity.type
_entity.pdbx_description
1 polymer ?
#
loop_
_entity_poly.entity_id
_entity_poly.type
_entity_poly.pdbx_seq_one_letter_code
_entity_poly.pdbx_strand_id
1 'polypeptide(L)'
;MAMAPPPIWAILRTLLRVSDDADLPDGADISLALAAPPRLSHLTVSTRVSPADPDPHARIHSPHVLAADASGLLLAITPPPLSAQDPGEERVHRGPDGVQRTFTISYISKPDYAVLDLASATAHRLPAHDIFSAACLGVIAAPARDLMVVEFQSMLGGDRASLHCFSSHTGAWVTKPVRNPLPRWIWNFHDVVSHSGKLWWVDTAAGLLACDPFADTPDMAYAPLPRPRDDYQDDAAPATTAPRE
;
A
#
# COMPACT_ATOMS: atom_id res chain seq x y z
N MET A 1 -29.89 -18.21 23.25
CA MET A 1 -28.57 -17.57 23.45
C MET A 1 -28.57 -16.32 22.58
N ALA A 2 -28.60 -15.12 23.15
CA ALA A 2 -28.60 -13.89 22.35
C ALA A 2 -27.19 -13.67 21.77
N MET A 3 -27.07 -13.59 20.45
CA MET A 3 -25.82 -13.20 19.80
C MET A 3 -25.46 -11.78 20.23
N ALA A 4 -24.26 -11.59 20.76
CA ALA A 4 -23.73 -10.26 21.03
C ALA A 4 -23.70 -9.45 19.72
N PRO A 5 -23.99 -8.13 19.76
CA PRO A 5 -23.93 -7.30 18.58
C PRO A 5 -22.51 -7.36 17.99
N PRO A 6 -22.37 -7.37 16.65
CA PRO A 6 -21.06 -7.41 16.01
C PRO A 6 -20.23 -6.18 16.42
N PRO A 7 -18.91 -6.34 16.60
CA PRO A 7 -18.06 -5.24 16.99
C PRO A 7 -18.01 -4.17 15.88
N ILE A 8 -18.01 -2.90 16.28
CA ILE A 8 -17.96 -1.74 15.35
C ILE A 8 -16.57 -1.50 14.76
N TRP A 9 -15.56 -2.26 15.19
CA TRP A 9 -14.18 -2.23 14.70
C TRP A 9 -13.52 -3.60 14.89
N ALA A 10 -12.49 -3.90 14.11
CA ALA A 10 -11.67 -5.10 14.24
C ALA A 10 -10.20 -4.77 14.01
N ILE A 11 -9.30 -5.57 14.59
CA ILE A 11 -7.87 -5.52 14.27
C ILE A 11 -7.59 -6.63 13.26
N LEU A 12 -7.16 -6.26 12.06
CA LEU A 12 -6.79 -7.21 11.02
C LEU A 12 -5.27 -7.38 10.99
N ARG A 13 -4.80 -8.63 10.97
CA ARG A 13 -3.41 -8.90 10.63
C ARG A 13 -3.18 -8.57 9.15
N THR A 14 -2.18 -7.72 8.86
CA THR A 14 -1.85 -7.34 7.48
C THR A 14 -1.35 -8.51 6.64
N LEU A 15 -0.62 -9.45 7.24
CA LEU A 15 -0.17 -10.67 6.58
C LEU A 15 -1.33 -11.64 6.33
N LEU A 16 -1.53 -12.00 5.06
CA LEU A 16 -2.58 -12.92 4.64
C LEU A 16 -2.09 -14.36 4.75
N ARG A 17 -3.00 -15.27 5.12
CA ARG A 17 -2.76 -16.71 5.02
C ARG A 17 -3.12 -17.18 3.62
N VAL A 18 -2.32 -18.05 3.03
CA VAL A 18 -2.67 -18.72 1.78
C VAL A 18 -3.12 -20.13 2.12
N SER A 19 -4.26 -20.55 1.57
CA SER A 19 -4.79 -21.92 1.72
C SER A 19 -5.27 -22.43 0.39
N ASP A 20 -5.31 -23.75 0.26
CA ASP A 20 -5.94 -24.41 -0.87
C ASP A 20 -7.45 -24.15 -0.88
N ASP A 21 -8.04 -24.24 -2.06
CA ASP A 21 -9.47 -23.96 -2.28
C ASP A 21 -10.40 -24.85 -1.45
N ALA A 22 -9.91 -26.02 -1.03
CA ALA A 22 -10.66 -26.96 -0.17
C ALA A 22 -10.87 -26.45 1.26
N ASP A 23 -10.04 -25.51 1.73
CA ASP A 23 -10.15 -24.93 3.08
C ASP A 23 -11.01 -23.65 3.11
N LEU A 24 -11.47 -23.21 1.94
CA LEU A 24 -12.30 -22.03 1.77
C LEU A 24 -13.76 -22.43 1.48
N PRO A 25 -14.74 -21.56 1.78
CA PRO A 25 -16.11 -21.77 1.35
C PRO A 25 -16.18 -21.99 -0.17
N ASP A 26 -17.07 -22.86 -0.64
CA ASP A 26 -17.19 -23.21 -2.05
C ASP A 26 -17.27 -21.96 -2.95
N GLY A 27 -16.30 -21.84 -3.87
CA GLY A 27 -16.20 -20.74 -4.82
C GLY A 27 -15.72 -19.40 -4.26
N ALA A 28 -15.43 -19.30 -2.96
CA ALA A 28 -14.86 -18.10 -2.36
C ALA A 28 -13.36 -17.98 -2.64
N ASP A 29 -12.89 -16.76 -2.89
CA ASP A 29 -11.47 -16.45 -3.01
C ASP A 29 -10.84 -16.12 -1.66
N ILE A 30 -11.65 -15.72 -0.68
CA ILE A 30 -11.17 -15.27 0.63
C ILE A 30 -12.09 -15.75 1.76
N SER A 31 -11.54 -15.84 2.98
CA SER A 31 -12.28 -16.12 4.21
C SER A 31 -11.75 -15.29 5.37
N LEU A 32 -12.65 -14.62 6.08
CA LEU A 32 -12.32 -13.75 7.21
C LEU A 32 -12.74 -14.41 8.53
N ALA A 33 -11.74 -14.75 9.35
CA ALA A 33 -11.95 -15.18 10.72
C ALA A 33 -11.92 -13.96 11.65
N LEU A 34 -13.10 -13.36 11.90
CA LEU A 34 -13.26 -12.25 12.83
C LEU A 34 -13.04 -12.69 14.27
N ALA A 35 -12.25 -11.91 15.00
CA ALA A 35 -12.03 -12.09 16.43
C ALA A 35 -12.54 -10.87 17.19
N ALA A 36 -13.09 -11.10 18.39
CA ALA A 36 -13.51 -10.00 19.26
C ALA A 36 -12.29 -9.12 19.62
N PRO A 37 -12.40 -7.78 19.47
CA PRO A 37 -11.29 -6.90 19.82
C PRO A 37 -10.87 -7.05 21.29
N PRO A 38 -9.57 -6.90 21.62
CA PRO A 38 -8.46 -6.48 20.74
C PRO A 38 -7.74 -7.66 20.05
N ARG A 39 -8.37 -8.83 19.90
CA ARG A 39 -7.72 -9.98 19.26
C ARG A 39 -7.57 -9.75 17.75
N LEU A 40 -6.51 -10.31 17.19
CA LEU A 40 -6.26 -10.25 15.75
C LEU A 40 -7.27 -11.13 15.01
N SER A 41 -7.92 -10.52 14.03
CA SER A 41 -8.66 -11.21 12.97
C SER A 41 -7.67 -11.66 11.89
N HIS A 42 -8.00 -12.76 11.22
CA HIS A 42 -7.15 -13.35 10.18
C HIS A 42 -7.91 -13.43 8.88
N LEU A 43 -7.26 -13.00 7.80
CA LEU A 43 -7.74 -13.16 6.44
C LEU A 43 -6.95 -14.26 5.75
N THR A 44 -7.68 -15.20 5.16
CA THR A 44 -7.14 -16.28 4.34
C THR A 44 -7.54 -16.03 2.89
N VAL A 45 -6.62 -16.24 1.96
CA VAL A 45 -6.83 -16.13 0.52
C VAL A 45 -6.56 -17.47 -0.17
N SER A 46 -7.28 -17.71 -1.25
CA SER A 46 -7.11 -18.87 -2.14
C SER A 46 -5.77 -18.83 -2.87
N THR A 47 -5.26 -20.00 -3.23
CA THR A 47 -4.12 -20.13 -4.15
C THR A 47 -4.37 -19.52 -5.53
N ARG A 48 -5.63 -19.31 -5.91
CA ARG A 48 -6.02 -18.54 -7.09
C ARG A 48 -5.62 -17.07 -6.96
N VAL A 49 -5.62 -16.50 -5.75
CA VAL A 49 -5.29 -15.08 -5.51
C VAL A 49 -3.79 -14.89 -5.35
N SER A 50 -3.15 -15.71 -4.51
CA SER A 50 -1.72 -15.67 -4.23
C SER A 50 -1.15 -17.08 -4.29
N PRO A 51 0.03 -17.31 -4.89
CA PRO A 51 0.63 -18.64 -4.93
C PRO A 51 0.94 -19.15 -3.52
N ALA A 52 0.79 -20.47 -3.32
CA ALA A 52 1.28 -21.16 -2.12
C ALA A 52 2.82 -21.18 -2.09
N ASP A 53 3.43 -21.40 -3.26
CA ASP A 53 4.88 -21.43 -3.46
C ASP A 53 5.32 -20.24 -4.34
N PRO A 54 5.68 -19.10 -3.73
CA PRO A 54 6.17 -17.93 -4.46
C PRO A 54 7.59 -18.13 -5.00
N ASP A 55 7.99 -17.29 -5.96
CA ASP A 55 9.38 -17.23 -6.42
C ASP A 55 10.34 -16.96 -5.25
N PRO A 56 11.33 -17.83 -4.99
CA PRO A 56 12.28 -17.66 -3.88
C PRO A 56 13.17 -16.42 -4.05
N HIS A 57 13.29 -15.86 -5.25
CA HIS A 57 14.06 -14.67 -5.54
C HIS A 57 13.23 -13.37 -5.57
N ALA A 58 11.91 -13.46 -5.36
CA ALA A 58 11.03 -12.30 -5.30
C ALA A 58 11.36 -11.39 -4.11
N ARG A 59 11.07 -10.09 -4.23
CA ARG A 59 11.25 -9.14 -3.10
C ARG A 59 10.22 -9.32 -1.99
N ILE A 60 9.06 -9.85 -2.34
CA ILE A 60 7.95 -10.10 -1.44
C ILE A 60 7.71 -11.60 -1.45
N HIS A 61 7.64 -12.22 -0.28
CA HIS A 61 7.45 -13.67 -0.12
C HIS A 61 6.12 -14.03 0.51
N SER A 62 5.33 -13.04 0.91
CA SER A 62 4.05 -13.29 1.56
C SER A 62 3.05 -12.19 1.21
N PRO A 63 1.82 -12.57 0.86
CA PRO A 63 0.79 -11.60 0.54
C PRO A 63 0.40 -10.80 1.79
N HIS A 64 0.19 -9.49 1.61
CA HIS A 64 -0.23 -8.62 2.70
C HIS A 64 -1.10 -7.46 2.22
N VAL A 65 -1.90 -6.93 3.13
CA VAL A 65 -2.75 -5.75 2.90
C VAL A 65 -1.90 -4.48 2.87
N LEU A 66 -2.15 -3.63 1.88
CA LEU A 66 -1.56 -2.31 1.70
C LEU A 66 -2.49 -1.18 2.16
N ALA A 67 -3.77 -1.27 1.80
CA ALA A 67 -4.75 -0.22 2.06
C ALA A 67 -6.14 -0.81 2.27
N ALA A 68 -7.03 -0.06 2.92
CA ALA A 68 -8.39 -0.48 3.20
C ALA A 68 -9.40 0.66 2.99
N ASP A 69 -10.61 0.29 2.61
CA ASP A 69 -11.77 1.17 2.55
C ASP A 69 -12.85 0.69 3.54
N ALA A 70 -13.61 1.64 4.09
CA ALA A 70 -14.66 1.36 5.08
C ALA A 70 -15.79 0.45 4.55
N SER A 71 -15.93 0.29 3.23
CA SER A 71 -16.86 -0.66 2.61
C SER A 71 -16.46 -2.13 2.77
N GLY A 72 -15.23 -2.42 3.22
CA GLY A 72 -14.69 -3.78 3.30
C GLY A 72 -13.84 -4.18 2.11
N LEU A 73 -13.46 -3.24 1.23
CA LEU A 73 -12.43 -3.47 0.22
C LEU A 73 -11.04 -3.39 0.85
N LEU A 74 -10.17 -4.35 0.51
CA LEU A 74 -8.77 -4.37 0.91
C LEU A 74 -7.88 -4.48 -0.32
N LEU A 75 -6.91 -3.58 -0.46
CA LEU A 75 -5.87 -3.73 -1.48
C LEU A 75 -4.76 -4.62 -0.91
N ALA A 76 -4.41 -5.67 -1.64
CA ALA A 76 -3.33 -6.58 -1.28
C ALA A 76 -2.26 -6.63 -2.37
N ILE A 77 -1.02 -6.80 -1.93
CA ILE A 77 0.11 -7.18 -2.77
C ILE A 77 0.35 -8.67 -2.62
N THR A 78 0.62 -9.35 -3.74
CA THR A 78 0.85 -10.79 -3.78
C THR A 78 2.21 -11.09 -4.40
N PRO A 79 2.97 -12.04 -3.83
CA PRO A 79 4.24 -12.45 -4.41
C PRO A 79 4.03 -13.10 -5.78
N PRO A 80 4.97 -12.95 -6.72
CA PRO A 80 4.88 -13.62 -8.01
C PRO A 80 5.02 -15.14 -7.85
N PRO A 81 4.32 -15.95 -8.66
CA PRO A 81 4.50 -17.38 -8.68
C PRO A 81 5.87 -17.76 -9.25
N LEU A 82 6.37 -18.96 -8.92
CA LEU A 82 7.61 -19.49 -9.48
C LEU A 82 7.60 -19.51 -11.03
N SER A 83 6.42 -19.71 -11.64
CA SER A 83 6.26 -19.69 -13.10
C SER A 83 6.52 -18.32 -13.74
N ALA A 84 6.52 -17.24 -12.96
CA ALA A 84 6.85 -15.89 -13.41
C ALA A 84 8.35 -15.58 -13.31
N GLN A 85 9.17 -16.53 -12.87
CA GLN A 85 10.62 -16.36 -12.76
C GLN A 85 11.25 -16.17 -14.15
N ASP A 86 12.09 -15.13 -14.28
CA ASP A 86 12.95 -14.99 -15.45
C ASP A 86 14.08 -16.04 -15.38
N PRO A 87 14.20 -16.94 -16.37
CA PRO A 87 15.28 -17.94 -16.39
C PRO A 87 16.68 -17.31 -16.40
N GLY A 88 16.78 -16.04 -16.79
CA GLY A 88 18.02 -15.28 -16.79
C GLY A 88 18.99 -15.69 -17.89
N GLU A 89 20.08 -14.94 -17.97
CA GLU A 89 21.16 -15.15 -18.91
C GLU A 89 22.43 -15.52 -18.15
N GLU A 90 23.05 -16.64 -18.53
CA GLU A 90 24.35 -17.03 -17.99
C GLU A 90 25.44 -16.11 -18.55
N ARG A 91 26.17 -15.43 -17.66
CA ARG A 91 27.32 -14.61 -18.01
C ARG A 91 28.59 -15.16 -17.41
N VAL A 92 29.61 -15.23 -18.25
CA VAL A 92 30.95 -15.66 -17.88
C VAL A 92 31.86 -14.44 -17.78
N HIS A 93 32.46 -14.24 -16.60
CA HIS A 93 33.43 -13.18 -16.36
C HIS A 93 34.78 -13.79 -15.99
N ARG A 94 35.84 -13.37 -16.68
CA ARG A 94 37.23 -13.73 -16.33
C ARG A 94 37.85 -12.60 -15.53
N GLY A 95 38.22 -12.89 -14.28
CA GLY A 95 38.85 -11.94 -13.39
C GLY A 95 40.33 -11.68 -13.75
N PRO A 96 40.95 -10.64 -13.15
CA PRO A 96 42.38 -10.36 -13.30
C PRO A 96 43.31 -11.48 -12.79
N ASP A 97 42.78 -12.33 -11.90
CA ASP A 97 43.39 -13.55 -11.37
C ASP A 97 43.40 -14.72 -12.39
N GLY A 98 42.82 -14.51 -13.58
CA GLY A 98 42.64 -15.56 -14.59
C GLY A 98 41.51 -16.55 -14.27
N VAL A 99 40.83 -16.39 -13.12
CA VAL A 99 39.74 -17.27 -12.71
C VAL A 99 38.47 -16.89 -13.46
N GLN A 100 37.86 -17.89 -14.09
CA GLN A 100 36.57 -17.74 -14.75
C GLN A 100 35.45 -17.96 -13.74
N ARG A 101 34.55 -16.99 -13.64
CA ARG A 101 33.34 -17.06 -12.79
C ARG A 101 32.10 -16.98 -13.67
N THR A 102 31.17 -17.87 -13.41
CA THR A 102 29.87 -17.92 -14.09
C THR A 102 28.81 -17.39 -13.14
N PHE A 103 27.97 -16.47 -13.62
CA PHE A 103 26.86 -15.90 -12.87
C PHE A 103 25.62 -15.84 -13.76
N THR A 104 24.45 -16.16 -13.20
CA THR A 104 23.17 -15.96 -13.87
C THR A 104 22.65 -14.57 -13.54
N ILE A 105 22.28 -13.81 -14.57
CA ILE A 105 21.67 -12.50 -14.42
C ILE A 105 20.24 -12.60 -14.92
N SER A 106 19.28 -12.43 -14.01
CA SER A 106 17.85 -12.40 -14.29
C SER A 106 17.22 -11.12 -13.75
N TYR A 107 16.05 -10.78 -14.28
CA TYR A 107 15.18 -9.77 -13.66
C TYR A 107 14.47 -10.36 -12.44
N ILE A 108 14.32 -9.53 -11.41
CA ILE A 108 13.50 -9.90 -10.25
C ILE A 108 12.04 -9.78 -10.66
N SER A 109 11.26 -10.85 -10.49
CA SER A 109 9.84 -10.86 -10.80
C SER A 109 9.09 -9.82 -9.97
N LYS A 110 8.21 -9.06 -10.64
CA LYS A 110 7.39 -8.03 -10.01
C LYS A 110 6.24 -8.68 -9.23
N PRO A 111 5.83 -8.12 -8.08
CA PRO A 111 4.63 -8.58 -7.39
C PRO A 111 3.37 -8.23 -8.18
N ASP A 112 2.32 -9.01 -7.93
CA ASP A 112 0.98 -8.75 -8.41
C ASP A 112 0.16 -8.01 -7.34
N TYR A 113 -0.99 -7.48 -7.75
CA TYR A 113 -1.89 -6.73 -6.87
C TYR A 113 -3.33 -7.18 -7.09
N ALA A 114 -4.10 -7.25 -6.01
CA ALA A 114 -5.51 -7.61 -6.05
C ALA A 114 -6.31 -6.79 -5.03
N VAL A 115 -7.56 -6.48 -5.37
CA VAL A 115 -8.53 -5.96 -4.41
C VAL A 115 -9.38 -7.11 -3.91
N LEU A 116 -9.41 -7.28 -2.59
CA LEU A 116 -10.21 -8.28 -1.90
C LEU A 116 -11.51 -7.61 -1.44
N ASP A 117 -12.64 -8.19 -1.82
CA ASP A 117 -13.96 -7.74 -1.37
C ASP A 117 -14.49 -8.69 -0.30
N LEU A 118 -14.45 -8.23 0.95
CA LEU A 118 -14.91 -9.00 2.11
C LEU A 118 -16.41 -9.27 2.08
N ALA A 119 -17.21 -8.43 1.41
CA ALA A 119 -18.66 -8.59 1.37
C ALA A 119 -19.09 -9.71 0.41
N SER A 120 -18.40 -9.84 -0.73
CA SER A 120 -18.66 -10.90 -1.71
C SER A 120 -17.75 -12.12 -1.56
N ALA A 121 -16.73 -12.04 -0.70
CA ALA A 121 -15.69 -13.06 -0.54
C ALA A 121 -14.94 -13.37 -1.86
N THR A 122 -14.74 -12.34 -2.69
CA THR A 122 -14.05 -12.45 -3.99
C THR A 122 -12.76 -11.64 -4.03
N ALA A 123 -11.90 -11.93 -5.00
CA ALA A 123 -10.70 -11.15 -5.28
C ALA A 123 -10.67 -10.69 -6.74
N HIS A 124 -10.33 -9.41 -6.94
CA HIS A 124 -10.16 -8.81 -8.25
C HIS A 124 -8.70 -8.50 -8.52
N ARG A 125 -8.05 -9.28 -9.40
CA ARG A 125 -6.67 -9.02 -9.82
C ARG A 125 -6.58 -7.74 -10.65
N LEU A 126 -5.60 -6.91 -10.33
CA LEU A 126 -5.31 -5.71 -11.10
C LEU A 126 -4.54 -6.07 -12.37
N PRO A 127 -4.85 -5.45 -13.53
CA PRO A 127 -4.05 -5.62 -14.73
C PRO A 127 -2.67 -5.00 -14.54
N ALA A 128 -1.68 -5.54 -15.27
CA ALA A 128 -0.30 -5.10 -15.19
C ALA A 128 -0.16 -3.58 -15.37
N HIS A 129 0.57 -2.96 -14.45
CA HIS A 129 0.86 -1.54 -14.44
C HIS A 129 2.26 -1.31 -13.89
N ASP A 130 2.97 -0.34 -14.43
CA ASP A 130 4.26 0.09 -13.89
C ASP A 130 4.04 0.92 -12.62
N ILE A 131 3.76 0.20 -11.54
CA ILE A 131 3.64 0.74 -10.20
C ILE A 131 5.04 1.16 -9.74
N PHE A 132 5.18 2.43 -9.41
CA PHE A 132 6.41 3.02 -8.93
C PHE A 132 6.66 2.66 -7.47
N SER A 133 5.62 2.71 -6.63
CA SER A 133 5.71 2.37 -5.21
C SER A 133 4.39 1.82 -4.67
N ALA A 134 4.43 0.61 -4.10
CA ALA A 134 3.28 0.01 -3.43
C ALA A 134 2.74 0.86 -2.26
N ALA A 135 3.62 1.64 -1.62
CA ALA A 135 3.25 2.54 -0.51
C ALA A 135 2.40 3.74 -0.97
N CYS A 136 2.37 4.02 -2.27
CA CYS A 136 1.56 5.11 -2.83
C CYS A 136 0.18 4.64 -3.32
N LEU A 137 -0.15 3.35 -3.18
CA LEU A 137 -1.42 2.80 -3.63
C LEU A 137 -2.52 2.91 -2.57
N GLY A 138 -3.66 3.45 -2.98
CA GLY A 138 -4.90 3.42 -2.19
C GLY A 138 -6.01 2.69 -2.92
N VAL A 139 -7.00 2.22 -2.16
CA VAL A 139 -8.27 1.69 -2.69
C VAL A 139 -9.42 2.48 -2.10
N ILE A 140 -10.43 2.75 -2.92
CA ILE A 140 -11.65 3.44 -2.51
C ILE A 140 -12.85 2.84 -3.23
N ALA A 141 -13.94 2.65 -2.50
CA ALA A 141 -15.20 2.24 -3.10
C ALA A 141 -15.76 3.39 -3.95
N ALA A 142 -16.14 3.07 -5.17
CA ALA A 142 -16.81 3.99 -6.07
C ALA A 142 -18.34 3.87 -5.91
N PRO A 143 -19.11 4.88 -6.39
CA PRO A 143 -20.55 4.74 -6.50
C PRO A 143 -20.95 3.50 -7.31
N ALA A 144 -22.14 2.95 -7.05
CA ALA A 144 -22.69 1.79 -7.76
C ALA A 144 -21.95 0.44 -7.59
N ARG A 145 -21.21 0.26 -6.48
CA ARG A 145 -20.44 -0.97 -6.15
C ARG A 145 -19.21 -1.19 -7.03
N ASP A 146 -18.78 -0.18 -7.78
CA ASP A 146 -17.47 -0.18 -8.42
C ASP A 146 -16.37 0.08 -7.38
N LEU A 147 -15.12 -0.12 -7.77
CA LEU A 147 -13.95 0.23 -6.98
C LEU A 147 -12.93 0.98 -7.83
N MET A 148 -12.10 1.76 -7.15
CA MET A 148 -10.97 2.42 -7.77
C MET A 148 -9.69 2.17 -6.96
N VAL A 149 -8.62 1.81 -7.65
CA VAL A 149 -7.27 1.76 -7.09
C VAL A 149 -6.47 2.92 -7.67
N VAL A 150 -5.75 3.65 -6.83
CA VAL A 150 -5.07 4.87 -7.24
C VAL A 150 -3.64 4.86 -6.76
N GLU A 151 -2.70 5.10 -7.66
CA GLU A 151 -1.32 5.43 -7.33
C GLU A 151 -1.08 6.93 -7.51
N PHE A 152 -0.45 7.57 -6.52
CA PHE A 152 0.10 8.91 -6.68
C PHE A 152 1.60 8.83 -7.04
N GLN A 153 1.95 9.31 -8.22
CA GLN A 153 3.33 9.38 -8.70
C GLN A 153 3.77 10.85 -8.78
N SER A 154 4.85 11.18 -8.07
CA SER A 154 5.43 12.52 -8.11
C SER A 154 6.95 12.47 -8.16
N MET A 155 7.56 13.48 -8.79
CA MET A 155 9.00 13.67 -8.79
C MET A 155 9.39 14.68 -7.70
N LEU A 156 10.45 14.38 -6.96
CA LEU A 156 10.94 15.24 -5.89
C LEU A 156 11.21 16.66 -6.39
N GLY A 157 10.56 17.65 -5.76
CA GLY A 157 10.76 19.07 -6.03
C GLY A 157 10.16 19.60 -7.34
N GLY A 158 9.43 18.76 -8.09
CA GLY A 158 8.63 19.18 -9.24
C GLY A 158 7.22 19.63 -8.83
N ASP A 159 6.61 20.51 -9.62
CA ASP A 159 5.23 21.01 -9.45
C ASP A 159 4.18 20.15 -10.16
N ARG A 160 4.61 19.08 -10.82
CA ARG A 160 3.77 18.13 -11.56
C ARG A 160 3.83 16.75 -10.93
N ALA A 161 2.67 16.10 -10.93
CA ALA A 161 2.49 14.71 -10.53
C ALA A 161 1.41 14.07 -11.41
N SER A 162 1.21 12.78 -11.25
CA SER A 162 0.13 12.03 -11.90
C SER A 162 -0.58 11.14 -10.89
N LEU A 163 -1.89 11.00 -11.08
CA LEU A 163 -2.68 9.93 -10.49
C LEU A 163 -2.88 8.85 -11.54
N HIS A 164 -2.62 7.60 -11.16
CA HIS A 164 -2.88 6.44 -12.00
C HIS A 164 -4.05 5.71 -11.38
N CYS A 165 -5.21 5.76 -12.04
CA CYS A 165 -6.47 5.27 -11.52
C CYS A 165 -6.91 4.02 -12.28
N PHE A 166 -6.94 2.87 -11.63
CA PHE A 166 -7.64 1.70 -12.11
C PHE A 166 -9.11 1.76 -11.69
N SER A 167 -10.04 1.49 -12.60
CA SER A 167 -11.47 1.37 -12.31
C SER A 167 -11.97 -0.03 -12.64
N SER A 168 -12.74 -0.66 -11.74
CA SER A 168 -13.39 -1.95 -12.03
C SER A 168 -14.42 -1.86 -13.16
N HIS A 169 -15.02 -0.68 -13.35
CA HIS A 169 -16.01 -0.46 -14.41
C HIS A 169 -15.38 -0.62 -15.79
N THR A 170 -14.23 0.04 -16.01
CA THR A 170 -13.55 0.03 -17.30
C THR A 170 -12.54 -1.10 -17.42
N GLY A 171 -12.10 -1.69 -16.30
CA GLY A 171 -11.04 -2.70 -16.25
C GLY A 171 -9.67 -2.17 -16.68
N ALA A 172 -9.47 -0.84 -16.69
CA ALA A 172 -8.28 -0.21 -17.24
C ALA A 172 -7.72 0.88 -16.32
N TRP A 173 -6.40 1.08 -16.43
CA TRP A 173 -5.70 2.19 -15.80
C TRP A 173 -5.83 3.46 -16.65
N VAL A 174 -6.11 4.58 -15.99
CA VAL A 174 -6.15 5.92 -16.60
C VAL A 174 -5.21 6.83 -15.84
N THR A 175 -4.35 7.54 -16.57
CA THR A 175 -3.44 8.53 -16.00
C THR A 175 -4.06 9.92 -16.05
N LYS A 176 -4.15 10.57 -14.89
CA LYS A 176 -4.65 11.94 -14.72
C LYS A 176 -3.50 12.85 -14.27
N PRO A 177 -3.11 13.87 -15.06
CA PRO A 177 -2.10 14.83 -14.62
C PRO A 177 -2.66 15.70 -13.50
N VAL A 178 -1.87 15.93 -12.45
CA VAL A 178 -2.24 16.78 -11.31
C VAL A 178 -1.10 17.71 -10.92
N ARG A 179 -1.42 18.77 -10.19
CA ARG A 179 -0.38 19.60 -9.55
C ARG A 179 0.20 18.84 -8.37
N ASN A 180 1.50 18.98 -8.15
CA ASN A 180 2.16 18.49 -6.96
C ASN A 180 2.24 19.61 -5.91
N PRO A 181 1.40 19.59 -4.85
CA PRO A 181 1.42 20.61 -3.81
C PRO A 181 2.50 20.35 -2.75
N LEU A 182 3.25 19.23 -2.87
CA LEU A 182 4.19 18.83 -1.85
C LEU A 182 5.38 19.78 -1.80
N PRO A 183 5.86 20.14 -0.59
CA PRO A 183 7.09 20.91 -0.44
C PRO A 183 8.28 20.10 -0.96
N ARG A 184 9.45 20.75 -1.06
CA ARG A 184 10.72 20.05 -1.35
C ARG A 184 11.13 19.16 -0.18
N TRP A 185 10.50 17.99 -0.09
CA TRP A 185 10.65 16.99 0.96
C TRP A 185 10.54 15.60 0.33
N ILE A 186 11.32 14.64 0.83
CA ILE A 186 11.19 13.24 0.41
C ILE A 186 10.06 12.63 1.23
N TRP A 187 8.91 12.44 0.59
CA TRP A 187 7.74 11.83 1.21
C TRP A 187 7.91 10.32 1.33
N ASN A 188 7.65 9.78 2.52
CA ASN A 188 7.79 8.36 2.83
C ASN A 188 6.52 7.55 2.59
N PHE A 189 5.36 8.21 2.44
CA PHE A 189 4.05 7.57 2.20
C PHE A 189 3.80 6.38 3.15
N HIS A 190 3.68 6.66 4.44
CA HIS A 190 3.54 5.64 5.48
C HIS A 190 2.26 4.82 5.33
N ASP A 191 1.18 5.44 4.84
CA ASP A 191 -0.12 4.79 4.63
C ASP A 191 -0.97 5.57 3.60
N VAL A 192 -2.00 4.92 3.07
CA VAL A 192 -3.02 5.54 2.22
C VAL A 192 -4.41 5.14 2.70
N VAL A 193 -5.19 6.13 3.15
CA VAL A 193 -6.49 5.91 3.78
C VAL A 193 -7.62 6.43 2.91
N SER A 194 -8.68 5.63 2.74
CA SER A 194 -9.94 6.11 2.18
C SER A 194 -10.81 6.73 3.26
N HIS A 195 -11.19 8.00 3.09
CA HIS A 195 -12.05 8.70 4.03
C HIS A 195 -12.80 9.86 3.35
N SER A 196 -14.11 9.93 3.60
CA SER A 196 -15.00 10.98 3.09
C SER A 196 -14.93 11.18 1.56
N GLY A 197 -14.92 10.08 0.80
CA GLY A 197 -14.88 10.12 -0.66
C GLY A 197 -13.54 10.58 -1.23
N LYS A 198 -12.47 10.57 -0.44
CA LYS A 198 -11.12 10.95 -0.84
C LYS A 198 -10.12 9.89 -0.41
N LEU A 199 -9.01 9.83 -1.12
CA LEU A 199 -7.81 9.15 -0.67
C LEU A 199 -6.90 10.14 0.03
N TRP A 200 -6.27 9.69 1.11
CA TRP A 200 -5.38 10.45 1.97
C TRP A 200 -4.05 9.71 2.07
N TRP A 201 -3.02 10.22 1.41
CA TRP A 201 -1.65 9.76 1.56
C TRP A 201 -1.04 10.39 2.82
N VAL A 202 -0.51 9.54 3.69
CA VAL A 202 -0.04 9.91 5.03
C VAL A 202 1.47 9.93 5.08
N ASP A 203 2.04 11.04 5.53
CA ASP A 203 3.44 11.10 5.97
C ASP A 203 3.47 11.60 7.41
N THR A 204 3.90 10.72 8.33
CA THR A 204 3.93 11.01 9.77
C THR A 204 4.98 12.07 10.17
N ALA A 205 5.87 12.46 9.26
CA ALA A 205 6.84 13.54 9.45
C ALA A 205 6.42 14.85 8.76
N ALA A 206 5.63 14.80 7.68
CA ALA A 206 5.34 15.97 6.86
C ALA A 206 3.86 16.43 6.87
N GLY A 207 2.89 15.51 6.81
CA GLY A 207 1.48 15.86 6.68
C GLY A 207 0.65 14.86 5.92
N LEU A 208 -0.51 15.34 5.47
CA LEU A 208 -1.47 14.57 4.70
C LEU A 208 -1.60 15.19 3.31
N LEU A 209 -1.67 14.34 2.30
CA LEU A 209 -2.00 14.73 0.94
C LEU A 209 -3.33 14.08 0.58
N ALA A 210 -4.29 14.84 0.09
CA ALA A 210 -5.65 14.35 -0.16
C ALA A 210 -6.10 14.65 -1.59
N CYS A 211 -6.90 13.75 -2.15
CA CYS A 211 -7.53 13.95 -3.45
C CYS A 211 -8.87 13.21 -3.53
N ASP A 212 -9.84 13.79 -4.25
CA ASP A 212 -10.97 13.04 -4.79
C ASP A 212 -10.54 12.42 -6.13
N PRO A 213 -10.35 11.10 -6.22
CA PRO A 213 -9.88 10.48 -7.45
C PRO A 213 -10.97 10.34 -8.52
N PHE A 214 -12.25 10.52 -8.16
CA PHE A 214 -13.38 10.40 -9.08
C PHE A 214 -13.61 11.66 -9.93
N ALA A 215 -13.09 12.80 -9.48
CA ALA A 215 -13.15 14.04 -10.25
C ALA A 215 -12.48 13.88 -11.64
N ASP A 216 -13.07 14.51 -12.65
CA ASP A 216 -12.50 14.55 -14.00
C ASP A 216 -11.15 15.29 -14.01
N THR A 217 -11.06 16.35 -13.20
CA THR A 217 -9.84 17.11 -12.93
C THR A 217 -9.54 17.05 -11.43
N PRO A 218 -8.81 16.03 -10.95
CA PRO A 218 -8.51 15.90 -9.53
C PRO A 218 -7.61 17.04 -9.05
N ASP A 219 -7.92 17.56 -7.86
CA ASP A 219 -7.12 18.58 -7.19
C ASP A 219 -6.46 18.02 -5.93
N MET A 220 -5.15 18.22 -5.84
CA MET A 220 -4.33 17.67 -4.77
C MET A 220 -4.22 18.69 -3.64
N ALA A 221 -4.74 18.35 -2.46
CA ALA A 221 -4.71 19.20 -1.28
C ALA A 221 -3.66 18.71 -0.28
N TYR A 222 -2.67 19.55 0.03
CA TYR A 222 -1.68 19.27 1.07
C TYR A 222 -2.06 19.94 2.39
N ALA A 223 -2.09 19.16 3.47
CA ALA A 223 -2.29 19.62 4.84
C ALA A 223 -1.02 19.29 5.67
N PRO A 224 -0.20 20.30 6.03
CA PRO A 224 1.02 20.07 6.81
C PRO A 224 0.71 19.65 8.25
N LEU A 225 1.60 18.86 8.85
CA LEU A 225 1.55 18.63 10.30
C LEU A 225 1.78 19.93 11.07
N PRO A 226 1.20 20.08 12.27
CA PRO A 226 1.53 21.18 13.16
C PRO A 226 3.03 21.19 13.45
N ARG A 227 3.67 22.36 13.35
CA ARG A 227 5.03 22.51 13.84
C ARG A 227 5.01 22.41 15.37
N PRO A 228 6.05 21.83 16.00
CA PRO A 228 6.24 21.98 17.44
C PRO A 228 6.13 23.46 17.78
N ARG A 229 5.38 23.79 18.84
CA ARG A 229 5.42 25.18 19.32
C ARG A 229 6.81 25.43 19.88
N ASP A 230 7.42 26.55 19.48
CA ASP A 230 8.67 27.05 20.05
C ASP A 230 8.41 27.60 21.46
N ASP A 231 7.93 26.77 22.39
CA ASP A 231 7.60 27.16 23.76
C ASP A 231 8.80 26.99 24.72
N TYR A 232 10.03 26.91 24.18
CA TYR A 232 11.25 27.10 24.98
C TYR A 232 11.53 28.60 25.10
N GLN A 233 10.68 29.27 25.87
CA GLN A 233 11.02 30.58 26.42
C GLN A 233 11.96 30.31 27.60
N ASP A 234 13.22 30.67 27.41
CA ASP A 234 14.32 30.54 28.36
C ASP A 234 14.03 31.38 29.61
N ASP A 235 13.29 30.82 30.58
CA ASP A 235 13.14 31.34 31.94
C ASP A 235 14.44 31.11 32.73
N ALA A 236 15.54 31.65 32.21
CA ALA A 236 16.80 31.82 32.93
C ALA A 236 17.13 33.31 32.97
N ALA A 237 16.37 34.06 33.78
CA ALA A 237 16.84 35.36 34.22
C ALA A 237 18.17 35.16 34.99
N PRO A 238 19.28 35.80 34.59
CA PRO A 238 20.54 35.63 35.30
C PRO A 238 20.41 36.25 36.70
N ALA A 239 20.60 35.41 37.72
CA ALA A 239 20.69 35.84 39.11
C ALA A 239 21.81 36.88 39.23
N THR A 240 21.42 38.11 39.58
CA THR A 240 22.34 39.22 39.83
C THR A 240 23.12 38.91 41.10
N THR A 241 24.36 38.44 40.97
CA THR A 241 25.31 38.35 42.10
C THR A 241 25.73 39.75 42.52
N ALA A 242 25.34 40.15 43.73
CA ALA A 242 25.92 41.29 44.44
C ALA A 242 27.42 41.06 44.73
N PRO A 243 28.24 42.12 44.80
CA PRO A 243 29.68 41.97 45.01
C PRO A 243 29.99 41.63 46.47
N ARG A 244 30.98 40.77 46.68
CA ARG A 244 31.69 40.66 47.97
C ARG A 244 32.99 41.46 47.88
N GLU A 245 33.05 42.45 48.76
CA GLU A 245 34.18 43.23 49.31
C GLU A 245 35.30 43.72 48.39
#